data_AF-A0A316W7T0-F1
#
_entry.id   AF-A0A316W7T0-F1
#
_cell.length_a   1.000
_cell.length_b   1.000
_cell.length_c   1.000
_cell.angle_alpha   90.00
_cell.angle_beta   90.00
_cell.angle_gamma   90.00
#
_symmetry.space_group_name_H-M   'P 1'
#
loop_
_entity.id
_entity.type
_entity.pdbx_description
1 polymer ?
#
loop_
_entity_poly.entity_id
_entity_poly.type
_entity_poly.pdbx_seq_one_letter_code
_entity_poly.pdbx_strand_id
1 'polypeptide(L)'
;SPLEFASSDTACTETYRVVAGDTCDKVGQKTWTSTYHIMQFNLISGPLCYGLEIGSTLCLGRYGNDCQLVHRVRGSDTCESMARDYSISRDTLVNNNPSINCDNLYDGLMVCVTDGSVRPPPDS
;
A
#
# COMPACT_ATOMS: atom_id res chain seq x y z
N SER A 1 2.74 26.10 25.61
CA SER A 1 3.79 25.13 25.27
C SER A 1 3.50 24.60 23.88
N PRO A 2 4.40 24.72 22.89
CA PRO A 2 4.12 24.18 21.57
C PRO A 2 4.61 22.72 21.52
N LEU A 3 3.90 21.75 20.99
CA LEU A 3 2.58 21.62 20.40
C LEU A 3 2.36 20.10 20.38
N GLU A 4 1.16 19.64 20.67
CA GLU A 4 0.74 18.24 20.61
C GLU A 4 0.65 17.73 19.16
N PHE A 5 1.77 17.71 18.42
CA PHE A 5 1.86 17.19 17.05
C PHE A 5 2.46 15.78 16.97
N ALA A 6 2.48 15.04 18.07
CA ALA A 6 2.98 13.67 18.10
C ALA A 6 1.90 12.71 18.62
N SER A 7 0.79 12.57 17.89
CA SER A 7 -0.15 11.44 18.11
C SER A 7 -1.22 11.23 17.03
N SER A 8 -1.10 11.83 15.84
CA SER A 8 -2.16 11.79 14.81
C SER A 8 -1.75 11.10 13.50
N ASP A 9 -0.45 11.02 13.17
CA ASP A 9 0.02 10.43 11.90
C ASP A 9 -0.13 8.90 11.85
N THR A 10 -0.51 8.29 12.97
CA THR A 10 -0.79 6.86 13.11
C THR A 10 -2.27 6.57 13.33
N ALA A 11 -3.19 7.54 13.28
CA ALA A 11 -4.62 7.21 13.34
C ALA A 11 -5.08 6.64 12.00
N CYS A 12 -5.88 5.58 12.03
CA CYS A 12 -6.49 5.04 10.81
C CYS A 12 -7.55 6.01 10.29
N THR A 13 -7.45 6.42 9.02
CA THR A 13 -8.35 7.39 8.37
C THR A 13 -9.38 6.73 7.48
N GLU A 14 -9.07 5.56 6.95
CA GLU A 14 -9.96 4.77 6.08
C GLU A 14 -9.93 3.30 6.48
N THR A 15 -11.10 2.66 6.47
CA THR A 15 -11.22 1.27 6.94
C THR A 15 -12.00 0.39 5.97
N TYR A 16 -11.76 -0.92 6.05
CA TYR A 16 -12.44 -1.95 5.26
C TYR A 16 -12.80 -3.16 6.10
N ARG A 17 -14.02 -3.68 5.95
CA ARG A 17 -14.45 -4.89 6.65
C ARG A 17 -14.20 -6.13 5.78
N VAL A 18 -13.37 -7.04 6.27
CA VAL A 18 -12.98 -8.26 5.56
C VAL A 18 -14.20 -9.15 5.30
N VAL A 19 -14.30 -9.65 4.06
CA VAL A 19 -15.30 -10.63 3.65
C VAL A 19 -14.65 -11.93 3.15
N ALA A 20 -15.46 -12.97 2.96
CA ALA A 20 -14.97 -14.26 2.51
C ALA A 20 -14.25 -14.16 1.16
N GLY A 21 -13.05 -14.74 1.08
CA GLY A 21 -12.25 -14.81 -0.15
C GLY A 21 -11.38 -13.59 -0.45
N ASP A 22 -11.32 -12.62 0.47
CA ASP A 22 -10.39 -11.49 0.40
C ASP A 22 -8.93 -11.94 0.55
N THR A 23 -8.07 -11.20 -0.14
CA THR A 23 -6.61 -11.16 -0.01
C THR A 23 -6.21 -9.69 -0.01
N CYS A 24 -4.98 -9.33 0.36
CA CYS A 24 -4.58 -7.91 0.28
C CYS A 24 -4.62 -7.37 -1.15
N ASP A 25 -4.24 -8.17 -2.16
CA ASP A 25 -4.38 -7.75 -3.56
C ASP A 25 -5.84 -7.50 -3.94
N LYS A 26 -6.76 -8.39 -3.57
CA LYS A 26 -8.19 -8.22 -3.90
C LYS A 26 -8.81 -7.04 -3.17
N VAL A 27 -8.43 -6.81 -1.91
CA VAL A 27 -8.88 -5.62 -1.17
C VAL A 27 -8.33 -4.38 -1.87
N GLY A 28 -7.03 -4.32 -2.15
CA GLY A 28 -6.41 -3.20 -2.85
C GLY A 28 -7.04 -2.93 -4.21
N GLN A 29 -7.37 -3.96 -4.98
CA GLN A 29 -8.07 -3.82 -6.26
C GLN A 29 -9.49 -3.24 -6.10
N LYS A 30 -10.21 -3.61 -5.03
CA LYS A 30 -11.56 -3.09 -4.75
C LYS A 30 -11.52 -1.64 -4.26
N THR A 31 -10.47 -1.27 -3.52
CA THR A 31 -10.41 -0.01 -2.76
C THR A 31 -9.42 0.99 -3.34
N TRP A 32 -8.68 0.61 -4.40
CA TRP A 32 -7.57 1.38 -4.94
C TRP A 32 -6.49 1.71 -3.90
N THR A 33 -6.22 0.76 -3.00
CA THR A 33 -5.18 0.87 -1.98
C THR A 33 -3.98 0.00 -2.38
N SER A 34 -2.76 0.49 -2.15
CA SER A 34 -1.54 -0.29 -2.39
C SER A 34 -1.53 -1.58 -1.55
N THR A 35 -1.12 -2.69 -2.16
CA THR A 35 -0.95 -3.98 -1.45
C THR A 35 0.02 -3.81 -0.27
N TYR A 36 1.10 -3.05 -0.46
CA TYR A 36 2.07 -2.77 0.60
C TYR A 36 1.46 -1.98 1.77
N HIS A 37 0.67 -0.94 1.49
CA HIS A 37 0.04 -0.15 2.55
C HIS A 37 -0.98 -0.95 3.35
N ILE A 38 -1.79 -1.80 2.70
CA ILE A 38 -2.70 -2.70 3.43
C ILE A 38 -1.90 -3.63 4.35
N MET A 39 -0.81 -4.23 3.86
CA MET A 39 0.04 -5.10 4.66
C MET A 39 0.65 -4.35 5.85
N GLN A 40 1.26 -3.18 5.59
CA GLN A 40 1.98 -2.42 6.61
C GLN A 40 1.04 -1.86 7.68
N PHE A 41 -0.08 -1.26 7.31
CA PHE A 41 -0.98 -0.64 8.28
C PHE A 41 -1.66 -1.63 9.21
N ASN A 42 -1.72 -2.91 8.84
CA ASN A 42 -2.39 -3.96 9.59
C ASN A 42 -1.41 -4.97 10.21
N LEU A 43 -0.10 -4.76 10.07
CA LEU A 43 0.95 -5.67 10.55
C LEU A 43 0.81 -7.10 9.97
N ILE A 44 0.37 -7.21 8.71
CA ILE A 44 0.15 -8.48 8.02
C ILE A 44 1.27 -8.72 7.01
N SER A 45 1.79 -9.95 6.96
CA SER A 45 2.84 -10.34 6.02
C SER A 45 2.30 -11.10 4.79
N GLY A 46 2.94 -10.83 3.64
CA GLY A 46 2.65 -11.45 2.34
C GLY A 46 1.41 -10.91 1.61
N PRO A 47 1.39 -10.92 0.26
CA PRO A 47 0.30 -10.31 -0.55
C PRO A 47 -1.03 -11.06 -0.45
N LEU A 48 -0.99 -12.34 -0.10
CA LEU A 48 -2.18 -13.15 0.15
C LEU A 48 -2.81 -12.86 1.50
N CYS A 49 -2.09 -12.21 2.41
CA CYS A 49 -2.57 -11.85 3.75
C CYS A 49 -3.27 -13.03 4.43
N TYR A 50 -2.55 -14.14 4.59
CA TYR A 50 -3.07 -15.41 5.10
C TYR A 50 -3.75 -15.31 6.49
N GLY A 51 -3.57 -14.21 7.21
CA GLY A 51 -4.19 -13.91 8.50
C GLY A 51 -5.48 -13.08 8.44
N LEU A 52 -6.11 -12.87 7.28
CA LEU A 52 -7.37 -12.12 7.21
C LEU A 52 -8.54 -12.89 7.85
N GLU A 53 -9.03 -12.38 8.98
CA GLU A 53 -10.23 -12.91 9.64
C GLU A 53 -11.50 -12.26 9.07
N ILE A 54 -12.46 -13.07 8.62
CA ILE A 54 -13.74 -12.56 8.12
C ILE A 54 -14.43 -11.71 9.19
N GLY A 55 -14.82 -10.49 8.81
CA GLY A 55 -15.49 -9.54 9.67
C GLY A 55 -14.58 -8.66 10.51
N SER A 56 -13.26 -8.90 10.51
CA SER A 56 -12.27 -7.97 11.04
C SER A 56 -12.20 -6.68 10.21
N THR A 57 -11.68 -5.63 10.81
CA THR A 57 -11.53 -4.31 10.16
C THR A 57 -10.05 -4.09 9.82
N LEU A 58 -9.78 -3.84 8.55
CA LEU A 58 -8.49 -3.39 8.06
C LEU A 58 -8.43 -1.86 8.04
N CYS A 59 -7.24 -1.34 8.30
CA CYS A 59 -6.87 0.02 7.98
C CYS A 59 -6.37 0.12 6.54
N LEU A 60 -6.91 1.07 5.77
CA LEU A 60 -6.52 1.33 4.39
C LEU A 60 -5.71 2.62 4.24
N GLY A 61 -5.81 3.52 5.21
CA GLY A 61 -5.15 4.82 5.17
C GLY A 61 -4.78 5.34 6.55
N ARG A 62 -3.70 6.12 6.61
CA ARG A 62 -3.26 6.90 7.76
C ARG A 62 -2.80 8.27 7.27
N TYR A 63 -3.20 9.32 8.01
CA TYR A 63 -2.84 10.69 7.65
C TYR A 63 -1.32 10.83 7.45
N GLY A 64 -0.92 11.51 6.38
CA GLY A 64 0.48 11.71 6.02
C GLY A 64 1.18 10.53 5.35
N ASN A 65 0.55 9.34 5.29
CA ASN A 65 1.14 8.13 4.72
C ASN A 65 0.32 7.50 3.59
N ASP A 66 -0.78 8.15 3.19
CA ASP A 66 -1.69 7.65 2.18
C ASP A 66 -1.08 7.76 0.78
N CYS A 67 -1.08 6.62 0.06
CA CYS A 67 -0.79 6.63 -1.36
C CYS A 67 -1.93 7.29 -2.13
N GLN A 68 -1.64 8.42 -2.78
CA GLN A 68 -2.63 9.20 -3.53
C GLN A 68 -2.91 8.63 -4.92
N LEU A 69 -1.99 7.83 -5.47
CA LEU A 69 -2.08 7.26 -6.80
C LEU A 69 -1.58 5.82 -6.80
N VAL A 70 -2.46 4.90 -7.18
CA VAL A 70 -2.17 3.46 -7.19
C VAL A 70 -2.32 2.91 -8.60
N HIS A 71 -1.37 2.08 -9.01
CA HIS A 71 -1.35 1.38 -10.28
C HIS A 71 -1.62 -0.11 -10.07
N ARG A 72 -2.55 -0.68 -10.85
CA ARG A 72 -2.75 -2.14 -10.93
C ARG A 72 -1.82 -2.69 -12.00
N VAL A 73 -0.80 -3.43 -11.59
CA VAL A 73 0.15 -4.10 -12.49
C VAL A 73 -0.59 -4.99 -13.48
N ARG A 74 -0.12 -4.94 -14.73
CA ARG A 74 -0.53 -5.75 -15.88
C ARG A 74 0.68 -6.49 -16.45
N GLY A 75 0.44 -7.50 -17.27
CA GLY A 75 1.48 -8.44 -17.71
C GLY A 75 2.69 -7.87 -18.47
N SER A 76 2.62 -6.63 -18.97
CA SER A 76 3.74 -5.97 -19.66
C SER A 76 4.50 -4.96 -18.80
N ASP A 77 4.06 -4.72 -17.56
CA ASP A 77 4.63 -3.67 -16.73
C ASP A 77 5.98 -4.08 -16.15
N THR A 78 6.87 -3.10 -16.05
CA THR A 78 8.09 -3.17 -15.26
C THR A 78 8.10 -2.03 -14.26
N CYS A 79 8.97 -2.08 -13.26
CA CYS A 79 9.16 -0.94 -12.36
C CYS A 79 9.58 0.32 -13.14
N GLU A 80 10.39 0.18 -14.18
CA GLU A 80 10.85 1.28 -15.04
C GLU A 80 9.72 1.85 -15.90
N SER A 81 8.84 1.01 -16.46
CA SER A 81 7.70 1.51 -17.25
C SER A 81 6.72 2.26 -16.36
N MET A 82 6.36 1.71 -15.20
CA MET A 82 5.49 2.40 -14.24
C MET A 82 6.12 3.71 -13.76
N ALA A 83 7.39 3.70 -13.37
CA ALA A 83 8.08 4.90 -12.89
C ALA A 83 8.07 6.01 -13.96
N ARG A 84 8.36 5.67 -15.21
CA ARG A 84 8.29 6.60 -16.35
C ARG A 84 6.87 7.12 -16.57
N ASP A 85 5.88 6.24 -16.60
CA ASP A 85 4.51 6.59 -16.96
C ASP A 85 3.86 7.51 -15.90
N TYR A 86 4.28 7.40 -14.65
CA TYR A 86 3.87 8.29 -13.54
C TYR A 86 4.86 9.42 -13.22
N SER A 87 5.92 9.58 -14.03
CA SER A 87 6.94 10.61 -13.86
C SER A 87 7.62 10.62 -12.48
N ILE A 88 7.82 9.44 -11.88
CA ILE A 88 8.56 9.24 -10.63
C ILE A 88 9.88 8.51 -10.88
N SER A 89 10.80 8.55 -9.91
CA SER A 89 12.00 7.71 -9.98
C SER A 89 11.69 6.26 -9.63
N ARG A 90 12.49 5.32 -10.14
CA ARG A 90 12.44 3.91 -9.70
C ARG A 90 12.64 3.79 -8.20
N ASP A 91 13.52 4.61 -7.63
CA ASP A 91 13.78 4.62 -6.19
C ASP A 91 12.57 5.10 -5.40
N THR A 92 11.84 6.11 -5.87
CA THR A 92 10.55 6.54 -5.28
C THR A 92 9.55 5.39 -5.30
N LEU A 93 9.41 4.70 -6.44
CA LEU A 93 8.51 3.55 -6.57
C LEU A 93 8.87 2.43 -5.59
N VAL A 94 10.14 2.04 -5.51
CA VAL A 94 10.60 0.96 -4.62
C VAL A 94 10.49 1.39 -3.15
N ASN A 95 10.80 2.64 -2.82
CA ASN A 95 10.68 3.16 -1.46
C ASN A 95 9.24 3.18 -0.97
N ASN A 96 8.28 3.52 -1.83
CA ASN A 96 6.86 3.49 -1.51
C ASN A 96 6.26 2.08 -1.51
N ASN A 97 6.97 1.08 -2.06
CA ASN A 97 6.55 -0.32 -2.10
C ASN A 97 7.68 -1.28 -1.69
N PRO A 98 8.19 -1.26 -0.45
CA PRO A 98 9.33 -2.08 -0.03
C PRO A 98 9.18 -3.60 -0.21
N SER A 99 7.96 -4.11 -0.35
CA SER A 99 7.68 -5.53 -0.65
C SER A 99 7.69 -5.86 -2.15
N ILE A 100 7.82 -4.88 -3.03
CA ILE A 100 7.82 -5.09 -4.49
C ILE A 100 9.09 -5.82 -4.92
N ASN A 101 8.93 -6.82 -5.79
CA ASN A 101 10.03 -7.45 -6.50
C ASN A 101 9.93 -7.06 -7.99
N CYS A 102 10.79 -6.15 -8.44
CA CYS A 102 10.79 -5.68 -9.83
C CYS A 102 11.13 -6.78 -10.86
N ASP A 103 11.79 -7.86 -10.43
CA ASP A 103 12.11 -9.00 -11.29
C ASP A 103 10.97 -10.03 -11.35
N ASN A 104 9.93 -9.87 -10.53
CA ASN A 104 8.80 -10.81 -10.42
C ASN A 104 7.48 -10.09 -10.14
N LEU A 105 7.09 -9.19 -11.05
CA LEU A 105 5.78 -8.55 -11.04
C LEU A 105 4.69 -9.51 -11.55
N TYR A 106 3.47 -9.38 -11.03
CA TYR A 106 2.33 -10.21 -11.40
C TYR A 106 1.06 -9.38 -11.60
N ASP A 107 0.17 -9.83 -12.49
CA ASP A 107 -1.09 -9.12 -12.77
C ASP A 107 -1.95 -9.01 -11.50
N GLY A 108 -2.45 -7.80 -11.25
CA GLY A 108 -3.30 -7.51 -10.11
C GLY A 108 -2.58 -7.05 -8.84
N LEU A 109 -1.24 -7.02 -8.80
CA LEU A 109 -0.51 -6.33 -7.73
C LEU A 109 -0.85 -4.84 -7.75
N MET A 110 -1.19 -4.26 -6.61
CA MET A 110 -1.50 -2.83 -6.46
C MET A 110 -0.27 -2.08 -5.94
N VAL A 111 0.31 -1.22 -6.78
CA VAL A 111 1.58 -0.53 -6.54
C VAL A 111 1.32 0.96 -6.29
N CYS A 112 1.87 1.51 -5.22
CA CYS A 112 1.86 2.94 -4.98
C CYS A 112 2.79 3.67 -5.95
N VAL A 113 2.27 4.61 -6.72
CA VAL A 113 3.00 5.39 -7.73
C VAL A 113 2.90 6.90 -7.51
N THR A 114 2.57 7.31 -6.28
CA THR A 114 2.61 8.70 -5.83
C THR A 114 4.03 9.24 -5.85
N ASP A 115 4.17 10.51 -6.26
CA ASP A 115 5.41 11.26 -6.10
C ASP A 115 5.63 11.65 -4.63
N GLY A 116 6.88 11.62 -4.19
CA GLY A 116 7.25 11.79 -2.78
C GLY A 116 7.21 10.49 -1.95
N SER A 117 7.71 10.58 -0.73
CA SER A 117 7.78 9.45 0.21
C SER A 117 6.49 9.37 1.02
N VAL A 118 5.70 8.33 0.77
CA VAL A 118 4.48 7.98 1.54
C VAL A 118 4.63 6.64 2.25
N ARG A 119 5.88 6.18 2.37
CA ARG A 119 6.19 4.97 3.12
C ARG A 119 5.89 5.22 4.61
N PRO A 120 5.00 4.42 5.23
CA PRO A 120 4.80 4.48 6.67
C PRO A 120 6.14 4.22 7.38
N PRO A 121 6.44 4.92 8.48
CA PRO A 121 7.57 4.57 9.33
C PRO A 121 7.49 3.07 9.66
N PRO A 122 8.61 2.32 9.65
CA PRO A 122 8.61 1.00 10.29
C PRO A 122 8.07 1.19 11.70
N ASP A 123 7.05 0.44 12.07
CA ASP A 123 6.43 0.57 13.39
C ASP A 123 7.51 0.47 14.48
N SER A 124 7.63 1.52 15.28
CA SER A 124 8.50 1.59 16.46
C SER A 124 7.87 0.90 17.66
#